data_AF-A0A7Z0MD26-F1
#
_entry.id   AF-A0A7Z0MD26-F1
#
_cell.length_a   1.000
_cell.length_b   1.000
_cell.length_c   1.000
_cell.angle_alpha   90.00
_cell.angle_beta   90.00
_cell.angle_gamma   90.00
#
_symmetry.space_group_name_H-M   'P 1'
#
loop_
_entity.id
_entity.type
_entity.pdbx_description
1 polymer ?
#
loop_
_entity_poly.entity_id
_entity_poly.type
_entity_poly.pdbx_seq_one_letter_code
_entity_poly.pdbx_strand_id
1 'polypeptide(L)'
;MNTYEAKQAARKAGYQAKAAQAERQADAAHAQAHDMAQAIPFGQPILVGHHSERSDRRYRERIHQGYEKSFDLQKKAEHYADKAAAVGKGGISSDDPDAIEKLKAKLASLQAWQDTMKKLNGILRRHAKVDPETRISALVATGLVDDSRARELIKPDFMGRIGFAPYQLQNNNANIRRIAQRIKDLEKVADRPEFERSGPGYTYREDPQENRAMFLFDGKPAKETRDLLKRHGFRWSPTRSAWVRQLTANAQWSAMDFMRALELAQRQQ
;
A
#
# COMPACT_ATOMS: atom_id res chain seq x y z
N MET A 1 -11.01 5.98 -14.74
CA MET A 1 -9.81 5.65 -13.97
C MET A 1 -9.00 6.91 -13.82
N ASN A 2 -8.75 7.36 -12.59
CA ASN A 2 -7.99 8.58 -12.37
C ASN A 2 -6.47 8.36 -12.56
N THR A 3 -5.67 9.43 -12.54
CA THR A 3 -4.22 9.34 -12.79
C THR A 3 -3.47 8.51 -11.75
N TYR A 4 -3.92 8.53 -10.48
CA TYR A 4 -3.34 7.74 -9.40
C TYR A 4 -3.64 6.24 -9.56
N GLU A 5 -4.88 5.91 -9.89
CA GLU A 5 -5.32 4.54 -10.18
C GLU A 5 -4.57 3.97 -11.38
N ALA A 6 -4.42 4.74 -12.45
CA ALA A 6 -3.64 4.34 -13.63
C ALA A 6 -2.18 4.00 -13.27
N LYS A 7 -1.54 4.82 -12.41
CA LYS A 7 -0.18 4.55 -11.90
C LYS A 7 -0.13 3.25 -11.08
N GLN A 8 -1.12 3.01 -10.22
CA GLN A 8 -1.19 1.77 -9.43
C GLN A 8 -1.40 0.55 -10.33
N ALA A 9 -2.26 0.66 -11.35
CA ALA A 9 -2.48 -0.41 -12.32
C ALA A 9 -1.22 -0.70 -13.15
N ALA A 10 -0.52 0.32 -13.65
CA ALA A 10 0.74 0.16 -14.35
C ALA A 10 1.81 -0.50 -13.47
N ARG A 11 1.89 -0.11 -12.19
CA ARG A 11 2.81 -0.73 -11.22
C ARG A 11 2.47 -2.20 -10.98
N LYS A 12 1.18 -2.52 -10.80
CA LYS A 12 0.69 -3.90 -10.64
C LYS A 12 1.03 -4.75 -11.85
N ALA A 13 0.71 -4.26 -13.05
CA ALA A 13 1.03 -4.92 -14.31
C ALA A 13 2.54 -5.14 -14.48
N GLY A 14 3.37 -4.16 -14.10
CA GLY A 14 4.82 -4.30 -14.12
C GLY A 14 5.34 -5.39 -13.18
N TYR A 15 4.76 -5.56 -11.99
CA TYR A 15 5.11 -6.68 -11.10
C TYR A 15 4.60 -8.02 -11.64
N GLN A 16 3.39 -8.07 -12.21
CA GLN A 16 2.86 -9.29 -12.84
C GLN A 16 3.74 -9.75 -14.02
N ALA A 17 4.19 -8.82 -14.85
CA ALA A 17 5.10 -9.13 -15.96
C ALA A 17 6.44 -9.69 -15.46
N LYS A 18 6.99 -9.16 -14.35
CA LYS A 18 8.21 -9.67 -13.72
C LYS A 18 8.00 -11.06 -13.10
N ALA A 19 6.85 -11.30 -12.46
CA ALA A 19 6.50 -12.60 -11.92
C ALA A 19 6.42 -13.64 -13.04
N ALA A 20 5.63 -13.36 -14.09
CA ALA A 20 5.49 -14.26 -15.24
C ALA A 20 6.81 -14.51 -15.98
N GLN A 21 7.69 -13.49 -16.07
CA GLN A 21 9.02 -13.68 -16.63
C GLN A 21 9.88 -14.61 -15.78
N ALA A 22 9.88 -14.42 -14.45
CA ALA A 22 10.65 -15.26 -13.54
C ALA A 22 10.11 -16.70 -13.52
N GLU A 23 8.80 -16.88 -13.60
CA GLU A 23 8.13 -18.19 -13.71
C GLU A 23 8.56 -18.92 -14.99
N ARG A 24 8.47 -18.28 -16.16
CA ARG A 24 8.97 -18.88 -17.42
C ARG A 24 10.46 -19.26 -17.35
N GLN A 25 11.27 -18.47 -16.65
CA GLN A 25 12.68 -18.79 -16.46
C GLN A 25 12.89 -19.96 -15.49
N ALA A 26 12.07 -20.06 -14.44
CA ALA A 26 12.08 -21.18 -13.50
C ALA A 26 11.70 -22.48 -14.21
N ASP A 27 10.60 -22.47 -14.98
CA ASP A 27 10.13 -23.62 -15.76
C ASP A 27 11.19 -24.09 -16.76
N ALA A 28 11.82 -23.15 -17.49
CA ALA A 28 12.88 -23.49 -18.43
C ALA A 28 14.13 -24.08 -17.75
N ALA A 29 14.54 -23.53 -16.60
CA ALA A 29 15.66 -24.06 -15.83
C ALA A 29 15.36 -25.44 -15.25
N HIS A 30 14.14 -25.64 -14.76
CA HIS A 30 13.67 -26.93 -14.25
C HIS A 30 13.61 -27.97 -15.36
N ALA A 31 13.01 -27.63 -16.52
CA ALA A 31 12.94 -28.52 -17.69
C ALA A 31 14.33 -28.93 -18.16
N GLN A 32 15.27 -27.98 -18.27
CA GLN A 32 16.65 -28.29 -18.65
C GLN A 32 17.34 -29.22 -17.64
N ALA A 33 17.21 -28.96 -16.33
CA ALA A 33 17.79 -29.80 -15.30
C ALA A 33 17.16 -31.20 -15.30
N HIS A 34 15.87 -31.28 -15.55
CA HIS A 34 15.11 -32.53 -15.68
C HIS A 34 15.57 -33.35 -16.89
N ASP A 35 15.68 -32.74 -18.07
CA ASP A 35 16.18 -33.41 -19.29
C ASP A 35 17.60 -33.94 -19.10
N MET A 36 18.47 -33.18 -18.43
CA MET A 36 19.81 -33.64 -18.07
C MET A 36 19.76 -34.83 -17.08
N ALA A 37 18.88 -34.77 -16.09
CA ALA A 37 18.72 -35.85 -15.11
C ALA A 37 18.23 -37.16 -15.76
N GLN A 38 17.38 -37.09 -16.78
CA GLN A 38 16.88 -38.25 -17.52
C GLN A 38 17.99 -39.04 -18.25
N ALA A 39 19.12 -38.39 -18.57
CA ALA A 39 20.26 -39.07 -19.18
C ALA A 39 20.98 -40.04 -18.22
N ILE A 40 20.70 -39.96 -16.91
CA ILE A 40 21.25 -40.86 -15.90
C ILE A 40 20.21 -41.94 -15.58
N PRO A 41 20.47 -43.22 -15.92
CA PRO A 41 19.65 -44.34 -15.49
C PRO A 41 19.38 -44.32 -13.99
N PHE A 42 18.12 -44.56 -13.62
CA PHE A 42 17.70 -44.57 -12.22
C PHE A 42 18.51 -45.58 -11.40
N GLY A 43 19.05 -45.13 -10.27
CA GLY A 43 19.84 -45.95 -9.37
C GLY A 43 21.31 -46.17 -9.77
N GLN A 44 21.79 -45.59 -10.88
CA GLN A 44 23.19 -45.73 -11.27
C GLN A 44 24.12 -45.02 -10.25
N PRO A 45 25.05 -45.75 -9.59
CA PRO A 45 26.00 -45.15 -8.66
C PRO A 45 27.14 -44.43 -9.40
N ILE A 46 27.78 -43.49 -8.70
CA ILE A 46 29.03 -42.88 -9.18
C ILE A 46 30.14 -43.94 -9.09
N LEU A 47 30.84 -44.20 -10.20
CA LEU A 47 31.96 -45.14 -10.25
C LEU A 47 33.22 -44.50 -9.65
N VAL A 48 33.43 -44.66 -8.34
CA VAL A 48 34.57 -44.10 -7.61
C VAL A 48 35.88 -44.75 -8.08
N GLY A 49 36.89 -43.95 -8.40
CA GLY A 49 38.20 -44.39 -8.90
C GLY A 49 38.27 -44.67 -10.40
N HIS A 50 37.15 -44.58 -11.13
CA HIS A 50 37.13 -44.75 -12.59
C HIS A 50 37.50 -43.45 -13.31
N HIS A 51 38.05 -43.54 -14.52
CA HIS A 51 38.48 -42.35 -15.30
C HIS A 51 37.32 -41.37 -15.62
N SER A 52 36.06 -41.84 -15.57
CA SER A 52 34.86 -41.02 -15.79
C SER A 52 34.31 -40.35 -14.54
N GLU A 53 34.79 -40.69 -13.33
CA GLU A 53 34.26 -40.21 -12.05
C GLU A 53 34.15 -38.68 -12.01
N ARG A 54 35.22 -37.99 -12.39
CA ARG A 54 35.29 -36.52 -12.37
C ARG A 54 34.25 -35.90 -13.31
N SER A 55 33.98 -36.54 -14.44
CA SER A 55 32.99 -36.06 -15.42
C SER A 55 31.57 -36.28 -14.92
N ASP A 56 31.26 -37.46 -14.38
CA ASP A 56 29.93 -37.79 -13.83
C ASP A 56 29.57 -36.87 -12.64
N ARG A 57 30.51 -36.66 -11.70
CA ARG A 57 30.32 -35.71 -10.58
C ARG A 57 29.98 -34.31 -11.08
N ARG A 58 30.75 -33.80 -12.06
CA ARG A 58 30.49 -32.47 -12.65
C ARG A 58 29.16 -32.42 -13.41
N TYR A 59 28.74 -33.52 -14.04
CA TYR A 59 27.46 -33.59 -14.73
C TYR A 59 26.29 -33.52 -13.75
N ARG A 60 26.32 -34.32 -12.68
CA ARG A 60 25.33 -34.31 -11.59
C ARG A 60 25.30 -32.97 -10.87
N GLU A 61 26.45 -32.37 -10.60
CA GLU A 61 26.55 -31.03 -10.00
C GLU A 61 25.83 -29.98 -10.85
N ARG A 62 25.97 -30.01 -12.18
CA ARG A 62 25.23 -29.08 -13.07
C ARG A 62 23.72 -29.29 -13.01
N ILE A 63 23.24 -30.53 -12.86
CA ILE A 63 21.81 -30.81 -12.65
C ILE A 63 21.35 -30.18 -11.35
N HIS A 64 22.07 -30.39 -10.25
CA HIS A 64 21.76 -29.80 -8.95
C HIS A 64 21.69 -28.27 -9.01
N GLN A 65 22.71 -27.63 -9.60
CA GLN A 65 22.74 -26.18 -9.80
C GLN A 65 21.58 -25.68 -10.68
N GLY A 66 21.18 -26.47 -11.69
CA GLY A 66 20.02 -26.17 -12.52
C GLY A 66 18.70 -26.17 -11.73
N TYR A 67 18.51 -27.16 -10.87
CA TYR A 67 17.35 -27.22 -9.96
C TYR A 67 17.38 -26.10 -8.92
N GLU A 68 18.51 -25.86 -8.26
CA GLU A 68 18.67 -24.74 -7.31
C GLU A 68 18.28 -23.41 -7.96
N LYS A 69 18.81 -23.15 -9.16
CA LYS A 69 18.45 -21.96 -9.94
C LYS A 69 16.95 -21.89 -10.23
N SER A 70 16.30 -23.01 -10.57
CA SER A 70 14.85 -23.04 -10.83
C SER A 70 14.05 -22.66 -9.58
N PHE A 71 14.42 -23.18 -8.41
CA PHE A 71 13.77 -22.84 -7.15
C PHE A 71 13.98 -21.38 -6.74
N ASP A 72 15.17 -20.83 -6.96
CA ASP A 72 15.44 -19.41 -6.69
C ASP A 72 14.63 -18.49 -7.61
N LEU A 73 14.47 -18.87 -8.88
CA LEU A 73 13.61 -18.15 -9.82
C LEU A 73 12.13 -18.27 -9.46
N GLN A 74 11.69 -19.43 -8.96
CA GLN A 74 10.32 -19.61 -8.46
C GLN A 74 10.04 -18.69 -7.26
N LYS A 75 10.92 -18.66 -6.25
CA LYS A 75 10.82 -17.73 -5.11
C LYS A 75 10.77 -16.28 -5.57
N LYS A 76 11.54 -15.93 -6.62
CA LYS A 76 11.50 -14.60 -7.23
C LYS A 76 10.17 -14.31 -7.92
N ALA A 77 9.57 -15.29 -8.58
CA ALA A 77 8.25 -15.16 -9.20
C ALA A 77 7.17 -14.91 -8.13
N GLU A 78 7.15 -15.73 -7.07
CA GLU A 78 6.27 -15.57 -5.91
C GLU A 78 6.44 -14.19 -5.26
N HIS A 79 7.68 -13.75 -5.04
CA HIS A 79 7.96 -12.43 -4.50
C HIS A 79 7.29 -11.31 -5.32
N TYR A 80 7.39 -11.35 -6.64
CA TYR A 80 6.75 -10.34 -7.49
C TYR A 80 5.23 -10.50 -7.57
N ALA A 81 4.71 -11.72 -7.49
CA ALA A 81 3.27 -11.98 -7.39
C ALA A 81 2.70 -11.36 -6.10
N ASP A 82 3.37 -11.53 -4.96
CA ASP A 82 3.01 -10.90 -3.70
C ASP A 82 3.05 -9.38 -3.77
N LYS A 83 4.10 -8.82 -4.40
CA LYS A 83 4.19 -7.37 -4.64
C LYS A 83 3.00 -6.89 -5.50
N ALA A 84 2.63 -7.62 -6.55
CA ALA A 84 1.48 -7.28 -7.38
C ALA A 84 0.16 -7.35 -6.60
N ALA A 85 -0.02 -8.38 -5.77
CA ALA A 85 -1.20 -8.57 -4.93
C ALA A 85 -1.31 -7.50 -3.83
N ALA A 86 -0.19 -6.96 -3.35
CA ALA A 86 -0.15 -5.90 -2.35
C ALA A 86 -0.49 -4.51 -2.92
N VAL A 87 -0.34 -4.28 -4.23
CA VAL A 87 -0.68 -3.00 -4.85
C VAL A 87 -2.18 -2.72 -4.69
N GLY A 88 -2.52 -1.55 -4.15
CA GLY A 88 -3.90 -1.12 -3.95
C GLY A 88 -4.57 -1.66 -2.68
N LYS A 89 -3.93 -2.56 -1.91
CA LYS A 89 -4.46 -3.02 -0.60
C LYS A 89 -4.29 -1.99 0.54
N GLY A 90 -3.55 -0.91 0.29
CA GLY A 90 -3.41 0.19 1.24
C GLY A 90 -4.72 0.96 1.43
N GLY A 91 -4.79 1.77 2.49
CA GLY A 91 -5.89 2.73 2.64
C GLY A 91 -5.90 3.79 1.53
N ILE A 92 -6.96 4.61 1.50
CA ILE A 92 -7.08 5.76 0.58
C ILE A 92 -5.83 6.64 0.74
N SER A 93 -5.06 6.83 -0.32
CA SER A 93 -3.83 7.64 -0.33
C SER A 93 -4.14 9.13 -0.37
N SER A 94 -3.29 9.98 0.19
CA SER A 94 -3.39 11.44 0.00
C SER A 94 -2.89 11.92 -1.38
N ASP A 95 -2.24 11.04 -2.13
CA ASP A 95 -1.80 11.30 -3.51
C ASP A 95 -2.89 10.95 -4.55
N ASP A 96 -4.02 10.41 -4.10
CA ASP A 96 -5.19 10.18 -4.95
C ASP A 96 -5.94 11.51 -5.10
N PRO A 97 -6.16 12.04 -6.32
CA PRO A 97 -6.91 13.28 -6.49
C PRO A 97 -8.34 13.18 -5.92
N ASP A 98 -8.91 11.97 -5.90
CA ASP A 98 -10.25 11.73 -5.36
C ASP A 98 -10.22 11.33 -3.88
N ALA A 99 -9.09 11.54 -3.17
CA ALA A 99 -8.91 11.11 -1.78
C ALA A 99 -9.98 11.67 -0.84
N ILE A 100 -10.28 12.97 -0.96
CA ILE A 100 -11.26 13.66 -0.12
C ILE A 100 -12.66 13.06 -0.35
N GLU A 101 -13.07 12.90 -1.60
CA GLU A 101 -14.36 12.31 -1.97
C GLU A 101 -14.50 10.86 -1.47
N LYS A 102 -13.47 10.03 -1.71
CA LYS A 102 -13.44 8.64 -1.21
C LYS A 102 -13.50 8.58 0.32
N LEU A 103 -12.84 9.51 1.01
CA LEU A 103 -12.90 9.59 2.48
C LEU A 103 -14.26 10.07 2.98
N LYS A 104 -14.91 11.03 2.29
CA LYS A 104 -16.28 11.48 2.61
C LYS A 104 -17.30 10.35 2.45
N ALA A 105 -17.24 9.58 1.36
CA ALA A 105 -18.07 8.40 1.16
C ALA A 105 -17.86 7.35 2.27
N LYS A 106 -16.60 7.11 2.66
CA LYS A 106 -16.26 6.22 3.79
C LYS A 106 -16.77 6.76 5.12
N LEU A 107 -16.71 8.07 5.35
CA LEU A 107 -17.23 8.69 6.56
C LEU A 107 -18.75 8.50 6.66
N ALA A 108 -19.47 8.74 5.56
CA ALA A 108 -20.91 8.57 5.48
C ALA A 108 -21.33 7.12 5.75
N SER A 109 -20.63 6.13 5.20
CA SER A 109 -20.94 4.72 5.46
C SER A 109 -20.70 4.33 6.92
N LEU A 110 -19.64 4.83 7.56
CA LEU A 110 -19.37 4.59 8.98
C LEU A 110 -20.40 5.26 9.88
N GLN A 111 -20.86 6.46 9.52
CA GLN A 111 -21.93 7.18 10.23
C GLN A 111 -23.27 6.42 10.11
N ALA A 112 -23.66 6.03 8.91
CA ALA A 112 -24.85 5.22 8.68
C ALA A 112 -24.82 3.88 9.44
N TRP A 113 -23.64 3.25 9.51
CA TRP A 113 -23.44 2.05 10.30
C TRP A 113 -23.55 2.32 11.82
N GLN A 114 -23.01 3.44 12.30
CA GLN A 114 -23.15 3.84 13.70
C GLN A 114 -24.62 4.00 14.10
N ASP A 115 -25.41 4.65 13.25
CA ASP A 115 -26.82 4.92 13.52
C ASP A 115 -27.66 3.65 13.42
N THR A 116 -27.35 2.76 12.47
CA THR A 116 -27.91 1.40 12.40
C THR A 116 -27.67 0.63 13.69
N MET A 117 -26.42 0.57 14.18
CA MET A 117 -26.08 -0.12 15.43
C MET A 117 -26.85 0.46 16.63
N LYS A 118 -26.91 1.79 16.75
CA LYS A 118 -27.65 2.48 17.82
C LYS A 118 -29.15 2.18 17.77
N LYS A 119 -29.76 2.21 16.58
CA LYS A 119 -31.19 1.95 16.38
C LYS A 119 -31.55 0.52 16.76
N LEU A 120 -30.77 -0.46 16.28
CA LEU A 120 -30.97 -1.87 16.59
C LEU A 120 -30.78 -2.15 18.10
N ASN A 121 -29.71 -1.62 18.71
CA ASN A 121 -29.52 -1.72 20.17
C ASN A 121 -30.62 -1.00 20.97
N GLY A 122 -31.18 0.09 20.43
CA GLY A 122 -32.34 0.78 21.01
C GLY A 122 -33.57 -0.13 21.06
N ILE A 123 -33.87 -0.83 19.96
CA ILE A 123 -34.98 -1.79 19.89
C ILE A 123 -34.76 -2.95 20.85
N LEU A 124 -33.57 -3.55 20.82
CA LEU A 124 -33.22 -4.66 21.71
C LEU A 124 -33.38 -4.32 23.19
N ARG A 125 -33.02 -3.08 23.59
CA ARG A 125 -33.22 -2.61 24.97
C ARG A 125 -34.68 -2.40 25.33
N ARG A 126 -35.49 -1.82 24.42
CA ARG A 126 -36.93 -1.59 24.67
C ARG A 126 -37.71 -2.89 24.78
N HIS A 127 -37.36 -3.89 23.97
CA HIS A 127 -38.03 -5.20 23.94
C HIS A 127 -37.32 -6.26 24.80
N ALA A 128 -36.48 -5.87 25.77
CA ALA A 128 -35.64 -6.81 26.53
C ALA A 128 -36.43 -7.88 27.31
N LYS A 129 -37.65 -7.55 27.75
CA LYS A 129 -38.55 -8.45 28.51
C LYS A 129 -39.61 -9.14 27.65
N VAL A 130 -39.60 -8.90 26.34
CA VAL A 130 -40.55 -9.46 25.38
C VAL A 130 -40.00 -10.77 24.83
N ASP A 131 -40.88 -11.65 24.38
CA ASP A 131 -40.50 -12.92 23.77
C ASP A 131 -39.53 -12.74 22.57
N PRO A 132 -38.67 -13.72 22.30
CA PRO A 132 -37.68 -13.63 21.24
C PRO A 132 -38.26 -13.37 19.84
N GLU A 133 -39.42 -13.94 19.51
CA GLU A 133 -40.03 -13.83 18.18
C GLU A 133 -40.56 -12.41 17.90
N THR A 134 -41.16 -11.77 18.90
CA THR A 134 -41.56 -10.36 18.82
C THR A 134 -40.34 -9.45 18.70
N ARG A 135 -39.24 -9.77 19.38
CA ARG A 135 -37.97 -9.03 19.24
C ARG A 135 -37.39 -9.16 17.84
N ILE A 136 -37.38 -10.37 17.26
CA ILE A 136 -36.94 -10.62 15.89
C ILE A 136 -37.80 -9.81 14.93
N SER A 137 -39.12 -9.92 15.06
CA SER A 137 -40.10 -9.20 14.24
C SER A 137 -39.89 -7.68 14.31
N ALA A 138 -39.64 -7.12 15.49
CA ALA A 138 -39.36 -5.69 15.67
C ALA A 138 -38.05 -5.24 14.99
N LEU A 139 -37.02 -6.09 14.93
CA LEU A 139 -35.78 -5.81 14.21
C LEU A 139 -35.98 -5.88 12.69
N VAL A 140 -36.65 -6.93 12.20
CA VAL A 140 -36.93 -7.11 10.77
C VAL A 140 -37.81 -5.99 10.23
N ALA A 141 -38.80 -5.54 11.01
CA ALA A 141 -39.66 -4.40 10.65
C ALA A 141 -38.90 -3.08 10.43
N THR A 142 -37.64 -2.96 10.88
CA THR A 142 -36.81 -1.79 10.58
C THR A 142 -36.31 -1.73 9.14
N GLY A 143 -36.32 -2.86 8.43
CA GLY A 143 -35.71 -3.01 7.10
C GLY A 143 -34.17 -2.96 7.11
N LEU A 144 -33.52 -2.91 8.27
CA LEU A 144 -32.06 -2.78 8.39
C LEU A 144 -31.34 -4.13 8.51
N VAL A 145 -32.06 -5.18 8.89
CA VAL A 145 -31.55 -6.53 9.05
C VAL A 145 -32.60 -7.52 8.58
N ASP A 146 -32.15 -8.64 8.01
CA ASP A 146 -33.01 -9.76 7.72
C ASP A 146 -33.27 -10.62 8.97
N ASP A 147 -34.16 -11.60 8.82
CA ASP A 147 -34.58 -12.51 9.88
C ASP A 147 -33.40 -13.32 10.45
N SER A 148 -32.47 -13.76 9.60
CA SER A 148 -31.25 -14.47 10.01
C SER A 148 -30.39 -13.60 10.94
N ARG A 149 -30.09 -12.38 10.50
CA ARG A 149 -29.27 -11.43 11.24
C ARG A 149 -29.96 -10.95 12.52
N ALA A 150 -31.28 -10.80 12.51
CA ALA A 150 -32.05 -10.49 13.70
C ALA A 150 -31.93 -11.59 14.77
N ARG A 151 -32.00 -12.87 14.38
CA ARG A 151 -31.76 -14.01 15.29
C ARG A 151 -30.35 -14.00 15.86
N GLU A 152 -29.34 -13.69 15.04
CA GLU A 152 -27.96 -13.55 15.54
C GLU A 152 -27.81 -12.43 16.56
N LEU A 153 -28.42 -11.27 16.30
CA LEU A 153 -28.30 -10.10 17.19
C LEU A 153 -28.98 -10.31 18.54
N ILE A 154 -29.93 -11.25 18.66
CA ILE A 154 -30.62 -11.55 19.92
C ILE A 154 -29.85 -12.57 20.75
N LYS A 155 -28.98 -13.38 20.13
CA LYS A 155 -28.11 -14.32 20.84
C LYS A 155 -27.12 -13.53 21.71
N PRO A 156 -27.03 -13.83 23.02
CA PRO A 156 -26.00 -13.24 23.86
C PRO A 156 -24.61 -13.68 23.39
N ASP A 157 -23.64 -12.77 23.47
CA ASP A 157 -22.24 -13.11 23.29
C ASP A 157 -21.67 -13.87 24.49
N PHE A 158 -20.37 -14.17 24.48
CA PHE A 158 -19.70 -14.91 25.58
C PHE A 158 -19.83 -14.20 26.94
N MET A 159 -20.06 -12.88 26.96
CA MET A 159 -20.26 -12.08 28.18
C MET A 159 -21.73 -11.77 28.45
N GLY A 160 -22.66 -12.43 27.76
CA GLY A 160 -24.10 -12.22 27.93
C GLY A 160 -24.65 -10.93 27.29
N ARG A 161 -23.85 -10.22 26.47
CA ARG A 161 -24.29 -8.98 25.82
C ARG A 161 -25.11 -9.31 24.58
N ILE A 162 -26.23 -8.60 24.41
CA ILE A 162 -27.12 -8.80 23.27
C ILE A 162 -27.06 -7.59 22.33
N GLY A 163 -27.06 -7.83 21.03
CA GLY A 163 -26.92 -6.82 19.98
C GLY A 163 -25.46 -6.47 19.72
N PHE A 164 -25.23 -5.22 19.31
CA PHE A 164 -23.87 -4.71 19.11
C PHE A 164 -23.23 -4.37 20.45
N ALA A 165 -22.06 -4.93 20.70
CA ALA A 165 -21.33 -4.71 21.93
C ALA A 165 -20.80 -3.26 22.03
N PRO A 166 -20.63 -2.69 23.24
CA PRO A 166 -20.19 -1.30 23.41
C PRO A 166 -18.87 -0.97 22.70
N TYR A 167 -17.91 -1.91 22.69
CA TYR A 167 -16.63 -1.72 22.02
C TYR A 167 -16.77 -1.57 20.50
N GLN A 168 -17.78 -2.19 19.87
CA GLN A 168 -18.02 -2.05 18.43
C GLN A 168 -18.44 -0.62 18.08
N LEU A 169 -19.36 -0.04 18.86
CA LEU A 169 -19.77 1.36 18.71
C LEU A 169 -18.63 2.33 19.02
N GLN A 170 -17.83 2.05 20.06
CA GLN A 170 -16.68 2.89 20.43
C GLN A 170 -15.62 2.90 19.33
N ASN A 171 -15.25 1.73 18.82
CA ASN A 171 -14.26 1.58 17.74
C ASN A 171 -14.72 2.26 16.46
N ASN A 172 -15.99 2.10 16.08
CA ASN A 172 -16.56 2.77 14.92
C ASN A 172 -16.58 4.30 15.10
N ASN A 173 -16.96 4.79 16.27
CA ASN A 173 -16.95 6.23 16.56
C ASN A 173 -15.52 6.83 16.54
N ALA A 174 -14.53 6.08 17.02
CA ALA A 174 -13.13 6.46 16.91
C ALA A 174 -12.67 6.52 15.43
N ASN A 175 -13.13 5.59 14.59
CA ASN A 175 -12.88 5.62 13.16
C ASN A 175 -13.51 6.85 12.48
N ILE A 176 -14.76 7.17 12.81
CA ILE A 176 -15.48 8.36 12.31
C ILE A 176 -14.67 9.62 12.62
N ARG A 177 -14.28 9.82 13.89
CA ARG A 177 -13.50 10.98 14.33
C ARG A 177 -12.16 11.09 13.58
N ARG A 178 -11.45 9.96 13.44
CA ARG A 178 -10.15 9.92 12.73
C ARG A 178 -10.28 10.30 11.26
N ILE A 179 -11.29 9.77 10.58
CA ILE A 179 -11.51 10.06 9.15
C ILE A 179 -11.98 11.49 8.96
N ALA A 180 -12.89 11.99 9.80
CA ALA A 180 -13.31 13.39 9.76
C ALA A 180 -12.13 14.35 9.95
N GLN A 181 -11.25 14.09 10.93
CA GLN A 181 -10.05 14.88 11.12
C GLN A 181 -9.12 14.82 9.90
N ARG A 182 -8.94 13.63 9.32
CA ARG A 182 -8.13 13.44 8.12
C ARG A 182 -8.68 14.21 6.91
N ILE A 183 -9.99 14.24 6.70
CA ILE A 183 -10.63 15.03 5.64
C ILE A 183 -10.31 16.51 5.85
N LYS A 184 -10.53 17.02 7.07
CA LYS A 184 -10.24 18.42 7.41
C LYS A 184 -8.78 18.79 7.16
N ASP A 185 -7.85 17.90 7.49
CA ASP A 185 -6.42 18.14 7.27
C ASP A 185 -6.06 18.17 5.78
N LEU A 186 -6.70 17.32 4.95
CA LEU A 186 -6.49 17.33 3.50
C LEU A 186 -7.15 18.54 2.83
N GLU A 187 -8.36 18.93 3.24
CA GLU A 187 -9.03 20.14 2.75
C GLU A 187 -8.20 21.39 3.07
N LYS A 188 -7.68 21.51 4.29
CA LYS A 188 -6.75 22.58 4.68
C LYS A 188 -5.46 22.63 3.87
N VAL A 189 -5.02 21.51 3.30
CA VAL A 189 -3.86 21.49 2.41
C VAL A 189 -4.29 21.93 1.03
N ALA A 190 -5.42 21.42 0.51
CA ALA A 190 -5.94 21.74 -0.81
C ALA A 190 -6.34 23.21 -0.99
N ASP A 191 -6.88 23.85 0.06
CA ASP A 191 -7.30 25.26 0.05
C ASP A 191 -6.13 26.25 0.12
N ARG A 192 -4.89 25.77 0.25
CA ARG A 192 -3.73 26.66 0.31
C ARG A 192 -3.53 27.34 -1.04
N PRO A 193 -3.09 28.61 -1.07
CA PRO A 193 -2.64 29.20 -2.30
C PRO A 193 -1.37 28.50 -2.79
N GLU A 194 -1.21 28.42 -4.10
CA GLU A 194 0.08 28.11 -4.70
C GLU A 194 1.11 29.16 -4.24
N PHE A 195 2.32 28.71 -3.95
CA PHE A 195 3.42 29.57 -3.54
C PHE A 195 4.61 29.30 -4.45
N GLU A 196 5.19 30.37 -4.98
CA GLU A 196 6.40 30.30 -5.80
C GLU A 196 7.43 31.30 -5.30
N ARG A 197 8.69 30.87 -5.25
CA ARG A 197 9.82 31.73 -4.89
C ARG A 197 11.02 31.38 -5.75
N SER A 198 11.51 32.36 -6.50
CA SER A 198 12.77 32.25 -7.24
C SER A 198 13.97 32.48 -6.33
N GLY A 199 15.03 31.71 -6.55
CA GLY A 199 16.35 31.89 -5.98
C GLY A 199 17.44 31.73 -7.06
N PRO A 200 18.72 31.86 -6.68
CA PRO A 200 19.81 31.81 -7.66
C PRO A 200 19.95 30.40 -8.28
N GLY A 201 19.48 30.26 -9.53
CA GLY A 201 19.53 28.99 -10.29
C GLY A 201 18.47 27.96 -9.88
N TYR A 202 17.44 28.36 -9.13
CA TYR A 202 16.31 27.49 -8.80
C TYR A 202 15.00 28.25 -8.62
N THR A 203 13.89 27.54 -8.83
CA THR A 203 12.53 27.97 -8.47
C THR A 203 11.95 26.99 -7.47
N TYR A 204 11.53 27.49 -6.31
CA TYR A 204 10.77 26.72 -5.33
C TYR A 204 9.28 26.92 -5.55
N ARG A 205 8.51 25.83 -5.67
CA ARG A 205 7.06 25.83 -5.85
C ARG A 205 6.39 24.92 -4.82
N GLU A 206 5.35 25.42 -4.19
CA GLU A 206 4.38 24.64 -3.41
C GLU A 206 3.13 24.47 -4.26
N ASP A 207 2.78 23.22 -4.55
CA ASP A 207 1.61 22.83 -5.32
C ASP A 207 0.65 22.06 -4.39
N PRO A 208 -0.37 22.74 -3.84
CA PRO A 208 -1.41 22.16 -3.01
C PRO A 208 -2.23 21.07 -3.73
N GLN A 209 -2.48 21.23 -5.03
CA GLN A 209 -3.27 20.30 -5.83
C GLN A 209 -2.53 18.98 -6.04
N GLU A 210 -1.23 19.04 -6.30
CA GLU A 210 -0.37 17.85 -6.39
C GLU A 210 0.09 17.35 -5.01
N ASN A 211 -0.14 18.15 -3.95
CA ASN A 211 0.37 17.91 -2.61
C ASN A 211 1.90 17.76 -2.60
N ARG A 212 2.61 18.65 -3.31
CA ARG A 212 4.09 18.61 -3.47
C ARG A 212 4.74 19.97 -3.23
N ALA A 213 5.88 19.92 -2.53
CA ALA A 213 6.87 21.00 -2.50
C ALA A 213 8.00 20.61 -3.46
N MET A 214 8.42 21.53 -4.32
CA MET A 214 9.29 21.25 -5.45
C MET A 214 10.39 22.29 -5.60
N PHE A 215 11.62 21.84 -5.84
CA PHE A 215 12.70 22.68 -6.35
C PHE A 215 12.99 22.30 -7.80
N LEU A 216 12.80 23.27 -8.69
CA LEU A 216 13.18 23.22 -10.09
C LEU A 216 14.52 23.93 -10.24
N PHE A 217 15.47 23.33 -10.95
CA PHE A 217 16.78 23.92 -11.23
C PHE A 217 16.97 24.01 -12.75
N ASP A 218 17.63 25.06 -13.23
CA ASP A 218 17.86 25.30 -14.66
C ASP A 218 18.75 24.21 -15.31
N GLY A 219 19.56 23.55 -14.48
CA GLY A 219 20.41 22.44 -14.88
C GLY A 219 20.65 21.49 -13.72
N LYS A 220 21.56 20.54 -13.91
CA LYS A 220 21.92 19.58 -12.85
C LYS A 220 22.67 20.31 -11.72
N PRO A 221 22.09 20.42 -10.51
CA PRO A 221 22.79 21.11 -9.43
C PRO A 221 24.04 20.35 -8.98
N ALA A 222 24.98 21.09 -8.39
CA ALA A 222 26.22 20.57 -7.85
C ALA A 222 25.96 19.41 -6.85
N LYS A 223 26.96 18.54 -6.66
CA LYS A 223 26.79 17.33 -5.84
C LYS A 223 26.41 17.70 -4.40
N GLU A 224 27.03 18.75 -3.86
CA GLU A 224 26.86 19.29 -2.53
C GLU A 224 25.40 19.75 -2.31
N THR A 225 24.84 20.49 -3.27
CA THR A 225 23.43 20.92 -3.28
C THR A 225 22.48 19.73 -3.32
N ARG A 226 22.78 18.71 -4.15
CA ARG A 226 21.97 17.48 -4.22
C ARG A 226 21.99 16.70 -2.92
N ASP A 227 23.14 16.61 -2.26
CA ASP A 227 23.26 15.91 -0.99
C ASP A 227 22.60 16.69 0.15
N LEU A 228 22.63 18.03 0.10
CA LEU A 228 21.84 18.89 0.98
C LEU A 228 20.32 18.68 0.79
N LEU A 229 19.81 18.69 -0.45
CA LEU A 229 18.41 18.39 -0.76
C LEU A 229 17.95 17.04 -0.18
N LYS A 230 18.77 15.99 -0.33
CA LYS A 230 18.48 14.67 0.26
C LYS A 230 18.43 14.71 1.79
N ARG A 231 19.30 15.48 2.46
CA ARG A 231 19.27 15.67 3.91
C ARG A 231 17.99 16.36 4.38
N HIS A 232 17.47 17.30 3.59
CA HIS A 232 16.15 17.93 3.81
C HIS A 232 14.97 17.07 3.31
N GLY A 233 15.20 15.82 2.91
CA GLY A 233 14.16 14.86 2.54
C GLY A 233 13.58 15.05 1.14
N PHE A 234 14.16 15.92 0.30
CA PHE A 234 13.76 16.05 -1.10
C PHE A 234 14.37 14.93 -1.94
N ARG A 235 13.59 14.39 -2.88
CA ARG A 235 13.99 13.31 -3.78
C ARG A 235 13.80 13.73 -5.23
N TRP A 236 14.72 13.36 -6.11
CA TRP A 236 14.59 13.62 -7.54
C TRP A 236 13.40 12.85 -8.12
N SER A 237 12.54 13.55 -8.86
CA SER A 237 11.42 12.98 -9.61
C SER A 237 11.67 13.14 -11.11
N PRO A 238 12.08 12.08 -11.84
CA PRO A 238 12.34 12.16 -13.27
C PRO A 238 11.15 12.66 -14.08
N THR A 239 9.92 12.30 -13.70
CA THR A 239 8.70 12.71 -14.41
C THR A 239 8.35 14.18 -14.24
N ARG A 240 8.93 14.85 -13.24
CA ARG A 240 8.70 16.28 -12.95
C ARG A 240 9.93 17.12 -13.23
N SER A 241 11.05 16.47 -13.55
CA SER A 241 12.37 17.12 -13.65
C SER A 241 12.67 18.04 -12.45
N ALA A 242 12.26 17.61 -11.25
CA ALA A 242 12.33 18.42 -10.02
C ALA A 242 12.69 17.59 -8.79
N TRP A 243 13.22 18.27 -7.77
CA TRP A 243 13.40 17.70 -6.44
C TRP A 243 12.13 17.90 -5.63
N VAL A 244 11.48 16.80 -5.24
CA VAL A 244 10.14 16.83 -4.68
C VAL A 244 10.06 16.23 -3.29
N ARG A 245 9.11 16.75 -2.51
CA ARG A 245 8.70 16.20 -1.21
C ARG A 245 7.19 16.40 -1.06
N GLN A 246 6.52 15.55 -0.28
CA GLN A 246 5.11 15.76 0.06
C GLN A 246 4.92 17.09 0.80
N LEU A 247 3.92 17.88 0.40
CA LEU A 247 3.65 19.19 1.00
C LEU A 247 3.11 19.00 2.43
N THR A 248 3.96 19.32 3.40
CA THR A 248 3.67 19.23 4.83
C THR A 248 4.32 20.43 5.52
N ALA A 249 3.87 20.79 6.72
CA ALA A 249 4.49 21.88 7.49
C ALA A 249 6.01 21.66 7.68
N ASN A 250 6.42 20.41 7.91
CA ASN A 250 7.84 20.04 7.98
C ASN A 250 8.57 20.19 6.63
N ALA A 251 7.91 19.88 5.51
CA ALA A 251 8.49 20.10 4.19
C ALA A 251 8.71 21.59 3.90
N GLN A 252 7.76 22.45 4.27
CA GLN A 252 7.88 23.91 4.14
C GLN A 252 9.05 24.43 4.98
N TRP A 253 9.13 24.03 6.26
CA TRP A 253 10.26 24.39 7.13
C TRP A 253 11.60 23.92 6.55
N SER A 254 11.65 22.66 6.08
CA SER A 254 12.86 22.09 5.48
C SER A 254 13.26 22.80 4.19
N ALA A 255 12.30 23.26 3.39
CA ALA A 255 12.56 24.07 2.20
C ALA A 255 13.14 25.43 2.57
N MET A 256 12.58 26.11 3.58
CA MET A 256 13.10 27.38 4.08
C MET A 256 14.53 27.25 4.61
N ASP A 257 14.81 26.21 5.38
CA ASP A 257 16.14 25.94 5.91
C ASP A 257 17.16 25.62 4.81
N PHE A 258 16.74 24.82 3.81
CA PHE A 258 17.54 24.55 2.61
C PHE A 258 17.90 25.84 1.84
N MET A 259 16.90 26.69 1.59
CA MET A 259 17.11 27.97 0.89
C MET A 259 18.09 28.87 1.66
N ARG A 260 17.94 28.96 2.98
CA ARG A 260 18.86 29.72 3.84
C ARG A 260 20.29 29.18 3.78
N ALA A 261 20.46 27.86 3.84
CA ALA A 261 21.77 27.22 3.78
C ALA A 261 22.46 27.47 2.42
N LEU A 262 21.70 27.48 1.32
CA LEU A 262 22.22 27.85 0.00
C LEU A 262 22.65 29.32 -0.07
N GLU A 263 21.81 30.24 0.41
CA GLU A 263 22.13 31.67 0.45
C GLU A 263 23.41 31.94 1.26
N LEU A 264 23.61 31.25 2.38
CA LEU A 264 24.82 31.37 3.20
C LEU A 264 26.06 30.83 2.48
N ALA A 265 25.96 29.69 1.81
CA ALA A 265 27.07 29.09 1.07
C ALA A 265 27.53 29.98 -0.11
N GLN A 266 26.60 30.69 -0.75
CA GLN A 266 26.90 31.61 -1.84
C GLN A 266 27.54 32.92 -1.38
N ARG A 267 27.29 33.36 -0.14
CA ARG A 267 27.93 34.56 0.43
C ARG A 267 29.37 34.33 0.91
N GLN A 268 29.79 33.08 1.03
CA GLN A 268 31.14 32.69 1.49
C GLN A 268 32.10 32.40 0.34
N GLN A 269 31.63 32.52 -0.91
CA GLN A 269 32.41 32.40 -2.15
C GLN A 269 32.65 33.79 -2.75
#